data_AF-A0A6F9B1Y9-F1
#
_entry.id   AF-A0A6F9B1Y9-F1
#
_cell.length_a   1.000
_cell.length_b   1.000
_cell.length_c   1.000
_cell.angle_alpha   90.00
_cell.angle_beta   90.00
_cell.angle_gamma   90.00
#
_symmetry.space_group_name_H-M   'P 1'
#
loop_
_entity.id
_entity.type
_entity.pdbx_description
1 polymer ?
#
loop_
_entity_poly.entity_id
_entity_poly.type
_entity_poly.pdbx_seq_one_letter_code
_entity_poly.pdbx_strand_id
1 'polypeptide(L)'
;LSQLRGTDRKFTLLHALVEQIMLHEPGLATFPQELTEFETVPGASIKGITAELDGMMDDEHDVSSPPVLKNELQKAIQYKKTYKRRNQGNQHPKFSKDLKMAIEKYNTDFSLLTKRSDEMKKLYTEILVKFGEPMDQDSQELFGLVCQFVNDFNRTHAEIR
;
A
#
# COMPACT_ATOMS: atom_id res chain seq x y z
N LEU A 1 -21.07 -13.59 -7.66
CA LEU A 1 -21.33 -15.04 -7.87
C LEU A 1 -22.18 -15.64 -6.76
N SER A 2 -21.82 -15.44 -5.49
CA SER A 2 -22.54 -15.95 -4.30
C SER A 2 -24.00 -15.48 -4.16
N GLN A 3 -24.40 -14.41 -4.85
CA GLN A 3 -25.75 -13.85 -4.79
C GLN A 3 -26.72 -14.48 -5.81
N LEU A 4 -26.20 -15.05 -6.89
CA LEU A 4 -27.01 -15.66 -7.95
C LEU A 4 -27.33 -17.10 -7.52
N ARG A 5 -28.62 -17.39 -7.27
CA ARG A 5 -29.09 -18.68 -6.76
C ARG A 5 -29.75 -19.49 -7.87
N GLY A 6 -29.55 -20.79 -7.83
CA GLY A 6 -30.26 -21.75 -8.68
C GLY A 6 -31.68 -22.01 -8.18
N THR A 7 -32.31 -23.04 -8.74
CA THR A 7 -33.63 -23.52 -8.31
C THR A 7 -33.61 -23.94 -6.83
N ASP A 8 -32.53 -24.61 -6.39
CA ASP A 8 -32.22 -24.71 -4.97
C ASP A 8 -31.60 -23.40 -4.49
N ARG A 9 -32.28 -22.72 -3.56
CA ARG A 9 -31.81 -21.45 -3.00
C ARG A 9 -30.48 -21.59 -2.27
N LYS A 10 -30.10 -22.77 -1.76
CA LYS A 10 -28.80 -22.97 -1.11
C LYS A 10 -27.66 -23.03 -2.11
N PHE A 11 -27.96 -23.46 -3.34
CA PHE A 11 -26.98 -23.61 -4.40
C PHE A 11 -26.83 -22.30 -5.18
N THR A 12 -25.63 -21.74 -5.19
CA THR A 12 -25.32 -20.48 -5.87
C THR A 12 -24.49 -20.72 -7.14
N LEU A 13 -24.39 -19.72 -8.00
CA LEU A 13 -23.51 -19.80 -9.17
C LEU A 13 -22.04 -20.02 -8.78
N LEU A 14 -21.64 -19.61 -7.57
CA LEU A 14 -20.31 -19.93 -7.05
C LEU A 14 -20.15 -21.43 -6.79
N HIS A 15 -21.18 -22.12 -6.29
CA HIS A 15 -21.15 -23.57 -6.10
C HIS A 15 -20.97 -24.28 -7.44
N ALA A 16 -21.78 -23.89 -8.43
CA ALA A 16 -21.66 -24.42 -9.79
C ALA A 16 -20.24 -24.24 -10.34
N LEU A 17 -19.66 -23.04 -10.19
CA LEU A 17 -18.30 -22.75 -10.66
C LEU A 17 -17.26 -23.64 -9.97
N VAL A 18 -17.34 -23.79 -8.65
CA VAL A 18 -16.42 -24.63 -7.88
C VAL A 18 -16.53 -26.09 -8.31
N GLU A 19 -17.74 -26.63 -8.47
CA GLU A 19 -17.95 -28.00 -8.97
C GLU A 19 -17.34 -28.20 -10.36
N GLN A 20 -17.52 -27.24 -11.27
CA GLN A 20 -16.95 -27.32 -12.62
C GLN A 20 -15.42 -27.29 -12.59
N ILE A 21 -14.82 -26.43 -11.75
CA ILE A 21 -13.37 -26.41 -11.55
C ILE A 21 -12.89 -27.75 -11.02
N MET A 22 -13.54 -28.32 -10.01
CA MET A 22 -13.14 -29.60 -9.43
C MET A 22 -13.30 -30.78 -10.40
N LEU A 23 -14.30 -30.72 -11.29
CA LEU A 23 -14.55 -31.77 -12.28
C LEU A 23 -13.55 -31.73 -13.45
N HIS A 24 -13.20 -30.54 -13.91
CA HIS A 24 -12.43 -30.38 -15.15
C HIS A 24 -10.97 -30.00 -14.94
N GLU A 25 -10.65 -29.18 -13.93
CA GLU A 25 -9.31 -28.67 -13.69
C GLU A 25 -9.07 -28.40 -12.18
N PRO A 26 -8.99 -29.45 -11.34
CA PRO A 26 -8.92 -29.31 -9.89
C PRO A 26 -7.64 -28.58 -9.42
N GLY A 27 -6.60 -28.53 -10.25
CA GLY A 27 -5.40 -27.74 -9.98
C GLY A 27 -5.68 -26.24 -9.84
N LEU A 28 -6.71 -25.71 -10.52
CA LEU A 28 -7.07 -24.30 -10.36
C LEU A 28 -7.59 -23.98 -8.96
N ALA A 29 -8.12 -24.95 -8.21
CA ALA A 29 -8.64 -24.71 -6.86
C ALA A 29 -7.55 -24.27 -5.85
N THR A 30 -6.27 -24.35 -6.21
CA THR A 30 -5.15 -23.89 -5.37
C THR A 30 -4.79 -22.42 -5.58
N PHE A 31 -5.40 -21.72 -6.54
CA PHE A 31 -5.12 -20.30 -6.81
C PHE A 31 -5.17 -19.38 -5.56
N PRO A 32 -6.00 -19.63 -4.52
CA PRO A 32 -5.99 -18.80 -3.31
C PRO A 32 -4.62 -18.76 -2.62
N GLN A 33 -3.83 -19.83 -2.76
CA GLN A 33 -2.49 -19.93 -2.16
C GLN A 33 -1.48 -18.98 -2.83
N GLU A 34 -1.73 -18.58 -4.08
CA GLU A 34 -0.94 -17.60 -4.81
C GLU A 34 -1.34 -16.15 -4.50
N LEU A 35 -2.40 -15.97 -3.71
CA LEU A 35 -2.98 -14.67 -3.35
C LEU A 35 -2.91 -14.41 -1.83
N THR A 36 -2.13 -15.17 -1.08
CA THR A 36 -2.05 -15.05 0.40
C THR A 36 -1.58 -13.68 0.86
N GLU A 37 -0.77 -13.00 0.05
CA GLU A 37 -0.29 -11.65 0.31
C GLU A 37 -1.46 -10.66 0.37
N PHE A 38 -2.53 -10.88 -0.40
CA PHE A 38 -3.72 -10.04 -0.38
C PHE A 38 -4.52 -10.17 0.92
N GLU A 39 -4.42 -11.28 1.67
CA GLU A 39 -5.12 -11.43 2.96
C GLU A 39 -4.62 -10.43 4.02
N THR A 40 -3.39 -9.92 3.86
CA THR A 40 -2.79 -8.94 4.77
C THR A 40 -2.99 -7.48 4.34
N VAL A 41 -3.54 -7.25 3.15
CA VAL A 41 -3.67 -5.94 2.49
C VAL A 41 -5.10 -5.34 2.45
N PRO A 42 -6.20 -5.97 2.93
CA PRO A 42 -7.53 -5.37 2.82
C PRO A 42 -7.66 -4.23 3.84
N GLY A 43 -7.23 -3.04 3.45
CA GLY A 43 -7.15 -1.86 4.30
C GLY A 43 -6.07 -0.87 3.88
N ALA A 44 -5.11 -1.27 3.03
CA ALA A 44 -4.11 -0.37 2.51
C ALA A 44 -4.59 0.29 1.20
N SER A 45 -4.84 1.60 1.26
CA SER A 45 -5.09 2.41 0.07
C SER A 45 -3.76 2.98 -0.45
N ILE A 46 -3.40 2.63 -1.68
CA ILE A 46 -2.28 3.23 -2.40
C ILE A 46 -2.53 4.71 -2.57
N LYS A 47 -3.78 5.14 -2.82
CA LYS A 47 -4.12 6.57 -2.83
C LYS A 47 -3.92 7.23 -1.47
N GLY A 48 -4.23 6.55 -0.38
CA GLY A 48 -3.96 7.02 0.98
C GLY A 48 -2.47 7.20 1.25
N ILE A 49 -1.67 6.17 0.94
CA ILE A 49 -0.20 6.21 1.07
C ILE A 49 0.38 7.31 0.16
N THR A 50 -0.10 7.41 -1.07
CA THR A 50 0.30 8.45 -2.00
C THR A 50 -0.14 9.83 -1.50
N ALA A 51 -1.34 10.03 -0.94
CA ALA A 51 -1.78 11.32 -0.42
C ALA A 51 -1.01 11.76 0.84
N GLU A 52 -0.60 10.83 1.69
CA GLU A 52 0.33 11.12 2.80
C GLU A 52 1.72 11.58 2.29
N LEU A 53 2.10 11.17 1.08
CA LEU A 53 3.33 11.60 0.40
C LEU A 53 3.13 12.87 -0.48
N ASP A 54 1.98 13.00 -1.14
CA ASP A 54 1.62 13.97 -2.20
C ASP A 54 0.80 15.17 -1.69
N GLY A 55 0.24 15.16 -0.48
CA GLY A 55 -0.52 16.29 0.13
C GLY A 55 0.30 17.55 0.43
N MET A 56 1.32 17.76 -0.39
CA MET A 56 2.59 18.42 -0.15
C MET A 56 3.23 18.87 -1.48
N MET A 57 2.68 18.54 -2.65
CA MET A 57 3.16 19.08 -3.92
C MET A 57 2.25 20.25 -4.33
N ASP A 58 2.67 21.48 -3.98
CA ASP A 58 2.30 22.62 -4.82
C ASP A 58 3.01 22.46 -6.16
N ASP A 59 2.30 22.83 -7.21
CA ASP A 59 2.71 22.76 -8.61
C ASP A 59 4.13 23.32 -8.87
N GLU A 60 4.76 22.72 -9.89
CA GLU A 60 5.98 23.12 -10.58
C GLU A 60 7.34 22.79 -9.94
N HIS A 61 7.98 21.78 -10.55
CA HIS A 61 9.42 21.72 -10.82
C HIS A 61 10.41 21.92 -9.64
N ASP A 62 10.43 21.00 -8.67
CA ASP A 62 11.69 20.49 -8.10
C ASP A 62 11.46 19.20 -7.28
N VAL A 63 11.95 18.06 -7.79
CA VAL A 63 11.83 16.76 -7.11
C VAL A 63 12.90 16.69 -6.02
N SER A 64 12.63 17.33 -4.88
CA SER A 64 13.43 17.17 -3.65
C SER A 64 12.60 17.41 -2.38
N SER A 65 11.95 16.32 -1.94
CA SER A 65 11.36 16.09 -0.61
C SER A 65 10.08 16.86 -0.22
N PRO A 66 9.11 16.22 0.49
CA PRO A 66 7.78 16.78 0.80
C PRO A 66 7.79 17.84 1.91
N PRO A 67 6.96 18.91 1.82
CA PRO A 67 6.93 20.08 2.72
C PRO A 67 6.73 19.92 4.23
N VAL A 68 6.00 18.94 4.77
CA VAL A 68 5.77 18.78 6.23
C VAL A 68 7.06 18.28 6.84
N LEU A 69 7.65 17.28 6.21
CA LEU A 69 8.91 16.68 6.63
C LEU A 69 10.07 17.63 6.35
N LYS A 70 10.04 18.39 5.24
CA LYS A 70 10.94 19.51 4.96
C LYS A 70 10.76 20.64 5.97
N ASN A 71 9.54 20.95 6.43
CA ASN A 71 9.27 21.98 7.42
C ASN A 71 9.79 21.58 8.80
N GLU A 72 9.53 20.35 9.26
CA GLU A 72 10.06 19.86 10.54
C GLU A 72 11.58 19.72 10.50
N LEU A 73 12.14 19.26 9.38
CA LEU A 73 13.58 19.23 9.17
C LEU A 73 14.19 20.64 9.09
N GLN A 74 13.55 21.58 8.41
CA GLN A 74 13.96 22.99 8.37
C GLN A 74 13.88 23.60 9.76
N LYS A 75 12.85 23.31 10.56
CA LYS A 75 12.75 23.73 11.96
C LYS A 75 13.90 23.16 12.78
N ALA A 76 14.26 21.89 12.60
CA ALA A 76 15.40 21.27 13.29
C ALA A 76 16.76 21.87 12.87
N ILE A 77 16.96 22.10 11.56
CA ILE A 77 18.16 22.76 11.01
C ILE A 77 18.24 24.21 11.49
N GLN A 78 17.12 24.93 11.50
CA GLN A 78 17.03 26.31 11.94
C GLN A 78 17.29 26.40 13.44
N TYR A 79 16.71 25.50 14.25
CA TYR A 79 16.98 25.37 15.68
C TYR A 79 18.47 25.12 15.94
N LYS A 80 19.11 24.25 15.16
CA LYS A 80 20.56 24.03 15.23
C LYS A 80 21.35 25.33 14.93
N LYS A 81 20.92 26.14 13.95
CA LYS A 81 21.55 27.42 13.61
C LYS A 81 21.39 28.45 14.72
N THR A 82 20.19 28.62 15.29
CA THR A 82 19.92 29.56 16.38
C THR A 82 20.56 29.13 17.70
N TYR A 83 20.56 27.83 18.02
CA TYR A 83 21.22 27.27 19.21
C TYR A 83 22.74 27.52 19.20
N LYS A 84 23.41 27.29 18.06
CA LYS A 84 24.85 27.60 17.90
C LYS A 84 25.19 29.09 18.12
N ARG A 85 24.26 30.00 17.81
CA ARG A 85 24.47 31.46 17.93
C ARG A 85 24.36 31.96 19.38
N ARG A 86 23.54 31.31 20.23
CA ARG A 86 23.30 31.72 21.63
C ARG A 86 24.22 31.03 22.66
N ASN A 87 24.70 29.81 22.40
CA ASN A 87 25.41 28.99 23.39
C ASN A 87 26.87 28.69 22.99
N GLN A 88 27.66 29.70 22.61
CA GLN A 88 29.06 29.52 22.20
C GLN A 88 29.97 28.91 23.29
N GLY A 89 29.59 28.98 24.58
CA GLY A 89 30.34 28.42 25.70
C GLY A 89 30.02 26.97 26.10
N ASN A 90 28.83 26.45 25.75
CA ASN A 90 28.39 25.08 26.08
C ASN A 90 28.22 24.27 24.79
N GLN A 91 29.34 23.92 24.15
CA GLN A 91 29.29 22.98 23.04
C GLN A 91 28.97 21.59 23.58
N HIS A 92 27.81 21.03 23.24
CA HIS A 92 27.55 19.59 23.32
C HIS A 92 27.87 18.97 21.94
N PRO A 93 29.15 18.69 21.61
CA PRO A 93 29.56 18.18 20.30
C PRO A 93 28.89 16.84 19.98
N LYS A 94 28.59 16.03 21.01
CA LYS A 94 27.86 14.78 20.89
C LYS A 94 26.44 14.98 20.37
N PHE A 95 25.65 15.87 20.99
CA PHE A 95 24.28 16.19 20.54
C PHE A 95 24.24 16.71 19.09
N SER A 96 25.15 17.62 18.72
CA SER A 96 25.18 18.14 17.34
C SER A 96 25.58 17.07 16.31
N LYS A 97 26.41 16.10 16.69
CA LYS A 97 26.79 14.97 15.83
C LYS A 97 25.61 14.00 15.69
N ASP A 98 24.99 13.63 16.81
CA ASP A 98 23.85 12.72 16.84
C ASP A 98 22.65 13.27 16.06
N LEU A 99 22.35 14.56 16.21
CA LEU A 99 21.31 15.24 15.41
C LEU A 99 21.63 15.23 13.92
N LYS A 100 22.90 15.43 13.54
CA LYS A 100 23.30 15.37 12.13
C LYS A 100 23.11 13.96 11.56
N MET A 101 23.55 12.94 12.29
CA MET A 101 23.36 11.54 11.88
C MET A 101 21.89 11.14 11.78
N ALA A 102 21.05 11.61 12.72
CA ALA A 102 19.61 11.36 12.69
C ALA A 102 18.95 11.98 11.44
N ILE A 103 19.32 13.21 11.09
CA ILE A 103 18.83 13.89 9.89
C ILE A 103 19.27 13.15 8.62
N GLU A 104 20.55 12.74 8.54
CA GLU A 104 21.07 12.04 7.37
C GLU A 104 20.42 10.66 7.18
N LYS A 105 20.25 9.91 8.27
CA LYS A 105 19.51 8.64 8.27
C LYS A 105 18.07 8.86 7.79
N TYR A 106 17.39 9.83 8.37
CA TYR A 106 16.01 10.16 8.01
C TYR A 106 15.85 10.47 6.51
N ASN A 107 16.72 11.32 5.94
CA ASN A 107 16.67 11.63 4.51
C ASN A 107 16.90 10.40 3.63
N THR A 108 17.79 9.50 4.06
CA THR A 108 18.07 8.25 3.34
C THR A 108 16.84 7.34 3.37
N ASP A 109 16.27 7.10 4.55
CA ASP A 109 15.08 6.26 4.73
C ASP A 109 13.87 6.83 3.97
N PHE A 110 13.72 8.16 3.98
CA PHE A 110 12.67 8.86 3.26
C PHE A 110 12.81 8.74 1.74
N SER A 111 14.03 8.89 1.22
CA SER A 111 14.31 8.70 -0.22
C SER A 111 13.99 7.28 -0.68
N LEU A 112 14.36 6.27 0.14
CA LEU A 112 14.04 4.88 -0.12
C LEU A 112 12.53 4.61 -0.09
N LEU A 113 11.82 5.19 0.88
CA LEU A 113 10.36 5.07 0.99
C LEU A 113 9.64 5.67 -0.21
N THR A 114 10.07 6.87 -0.64
CA THR A 114 9.51 7.55 -1.83
C THR A 114 9.65 6.66 -3.07
N LYS A 115 10.85 6.14 -3.32
CA LYS A 115 11.11 5.24 -4.45
C LYS A 115 10.24 3.98 -4.41
N ARG A 116 10.08 3.36 -3.23
CA ARG A 116 9.21 2.19 -3.08
C ARG A 116 7.74 2.51 -3.34
N SER A 117 7.29 3.69 -2.94
CA SER A 117 5.92 4.16 -3.20
C SER A 117 5.66 4.37 -4.69
N ASP A 118 6.62 4.94 -5.41
CA ASP A 118 6.54 5.12 -6.87
C ASP A 118 6.46 3.76 -7.60
N GLU A 119 7.31 2.81 -7.19
CA GLU A 119 7.28 1.44 -7.73
C GLU A 119 5.93 0.76 -7.47
N MET A 120 5.39 0.90 -6.25
CA MET A 120 4.08 0.37 -5.88
C MET A 120 2.94 0.99 -6.71
N LYS A 121 2.95 2.31 -6.91
CA LYS A 121 1.97 3.03 -7.74
C LYS A 121 2.02 2.57 -9.20
N LYS A 122 3.22 2.34 -9.72
CA LYS A 122 3.42 1.82 -11.08
C LYS A 122 2.85 0.40 -11.23
N LEU A 123 3.21 -0.52 -10.33
CA LEU A 123 2.70 -1.89 -10.35
C LEU A 123 1.16 -1.93 -10.25
N TYR A 124 0.57 -1.10 -9.41
CA TYR A 124 -0.87 -1.00 -9.31
C TYR A 124 -1.53 -0.49 -10.59
N THR A 125 -0.92 0.52 -11.24
CA THR A 125 -1.39 1.00 -12.54
C THR A 125 -1.37 -0.10 -13.59
N GLU A 126 -0.31 -0.93 -13.61
CA GLU A 126 -0.21 -2.08 -14.51
C GLU A 126 -1.32 -3.12 -14.24
N ILE A 127 -1.67 -3.35 -12.97
CA ILE A 127 -2.81 -4.21 -12.59
C ILE A 127 -4.12 -3.64 -13.16
N LEU A 128 -4.39 -2.35 -12.94
CA LEU A 128 -5.62 -1.72 -13.42
C LEU A 128 -5.76 -1.84 -14.94
N VAL A 129 -4.69 -1.56 -15.68
CA VAL A 129 -4.67 -1.71 -17.15
C VAL A 129 -4.91 -3.16 -17.56
N LYS A 130 -4.23 -4.11 -16.91
CA LYS A 130 -4.32 -5.54 -17.24
C LYS A 130 -5.72 -6.10 -17.04
N PHE A 131 -6.43 -5.64 -16.02
CA PHE A 131 -7.79 -6.11 -15.70
C PHE A 131 -8.90 -5.19 -16.25
N GLY A 132 -8.54 -4.11 -16.93
CA GLY A 132 -9.50 -3.17 -17.54
C GLY A 132 -10.27 -2.32 -16.51
N GLU A 133 -9.70 -2.14 -15.33
CA GLU A 133 -10.28 -1.34 -14.24
C GLU A 133 -10.06 0.16 -14.48
N PRO A 134 -10.92 1.03 -13.91
CA PRO A 134 -10.71 2.48 -13.95
C PRO A 134 -9.36 2.88 -13.34
N MET A 135 -8.67 3.85 -13.95
CA MET A 135 -7.36 4.34 -13.44
C MET A 135 -7.47 5.02 -12.07
N ASP A 136 -8.66 5.45 -11.69
CA ASP A 136 -9.00 6.01 -10.40
C ASP A 136 -9.62 4.98 -9.45
N GLN A 137 -9.56 3.68 -9.74
CA GLN A 137 -9.99 2.66 -8.78
C GLN A 137 -9.08 2.69 -7.54
N ASP A 138 -9.67 2.56 -6.35
CA ASP A 138 -8.89 2.46 -5.11
C ASP A 138 -8.40 1.02 -4.88
N SER A 139 -7.14 0.86 -4.47
CA SER A 139 -6.54 -0.45 -4.23
C SER A 139 -7.20 -1.19 -3.08
N GLN A 140 -7.65 -0.47 -2.05
CA GLN A 140 -8.36 -1.05 -0.92
C GLN A 140 -9.68 -1.67 -1.36
N GLU A 141 -10.41 -1.00 -2.25
CA GLU A 141 -11.67 -1.52 -2.79
C GLU A 141 -11.42 -2.73 -3.69
N LEU A 142 -10.50 -2.61 -4.64
CA LEU A 142 -10.19 -3.70 -5.58
C LEU A 142 -9.70 -4.95 -4.84
N PHE A 143 -8.70 -4.81 -3.97
CA PHE A 143 -8.17 -5.93 -3.21
C PHE A 143 -9.18 -6.44 -2.19
N GLY A 144 -10.02 -5.58 -1.61
CA GLY A 144 -11.14 -6.00 -0.77
C GLY A 144 -12.12 -6.92 -1.51
N LEU A 145 -12.47 -6.61 -2.77
CA LEU A 145 -13.32 -7.46 -3.60
C LEU A 145 -12.65 -8.81 -3.89
N VAL A 146 -11.35 -8.81 -4.21
CA VAL A 146 -10.58 -10.04 -4.45
C VAL A 146 -10.54 -10.90 -3.18
N CYS A 147 -10.24 -10.32 -2.02
CA CYS A 147 -10.25 -11.02 -0.73
C CYS A 147 -11.61 -11.62 -0.42
N GLN A 148 -12.70 -10.86 -0.65
CA GLN A 148 -14.06 -11.38 -0.43
C GLN A 148 -14.36 -12.56 -1.34
N PHE A 149 -13.96 -12.49 -2.63
CA PHE A 149 -14.14 -13.58 -3.56
C PHE A 149 -13.36 -14.83 -3.15
N VAL A 150 -12.08 -14.67 -2.76
CA VAL A 150 -11.24 -15.78 -2.28
C VAL A 150 -11.85 -16.45 -1.05
N ASN A 151 -12.32 -15.66 -0.08
CA ASN A 151 -12.97 -16.18 1.13
C ASN A 151 -14.27 -16.94 0.81
N ASP A 152 -15.11 -16.38 -0.06
CA ASP A 152 -16.33 -17.04 -0.51
C ASP A 152 -16.01 -18.34 -1.25
N PHE A 153 -15.01 -18.34 -2.13
CA PHE A 153 -14.55 -19.51 -2.88
C PHE A 153 -14.08 -20.61 -1.93
N ASN A 154 -13.19 -20.28 -0.98
CA ASN A 154 -12.67 -21.24 -0.01
C ASN A 154 -13.79 -21.86 0.85
N ARG A 155 -14.77 -21.06 1.28
CA ARG A 155 -15.93 -21.56 2.02
C ARG A 155 -16.74 -22.55 1.17
N THR A 156 -17.10 -22.18 -0.05
CA THR A 156 -17.89 -23.04 -0.93
C THR A 156 -17.13 -24.31 -1.35
N HIS A 157 -15.82 -24.20 -1.59
CA HIS A 157 -14.97 -25.36 -1.86
C HIS A 157 -14.90 -26.33 -0.68
N ALA A 158 -14.87 -25.82 0.57
CA ALA A 158 -14.94 -26.66 1.76
C ALA A 158 -16.32 -27.31 1.98
N GLU A 159 -17.41 -26.69 1.51
CA GLU A 159 -18.78 -27.25 1.59
C GLU A 159 -19.03 -28.39 0.59
N ILE A 160 -18.35 -28.35 -0.57
CA ILE A 160 -18.49 -29.34 -1.65
C ILE A 160 -17.57 -30.55 -1.45
N ARG A 161 -16.47 -30.38 -0.69
CA ARG A 161 -15.51 -31.43 -0.36
C ARG A 161 -16.04 -32.44 0.65
#